data_AF-D0NWI9-F1
#
_entry.id   AF-D0NWI9-F1
#
_cell.length_a   1.000
_cell.length_b   1.000
_cell.length_c   1.000
_cell.angle_alpha   90.00
_cell.angle_beta   90.00
_cell.angle_gamma   90.00
#
_symmetry.space_group_name_H-M   'P 1'
#
loop_
_entity.id
_entity.type
_entity.pdbx_description
1 polymer ?
#
loop_
_entity_poly.entity_id
_entity_poly.type
_entity_poly.pdbx_seq_one_letter_code
_entity_poly.pdbx_strand_id
1 'polypeptide(L)'
;MSIEAKVVNQQFEVPSTQTAEDVTRRLMDIPQMMDKLEQVSSASQPALLLQWMEKERKKRYKYFHEQRDFVKALTDISERMRAVDPPQNRKKLLPGELKALVVPDMAYIPLGRVSDSFCRITRVLTDEGTVFSTHSRAPCLLCFEVIEDQVNSAGQRKLSTELKNPSDMLRKSASDPGLTSLEAEVARLVKKIAINGQLICVENAGLNSPTTTVTSDDSMDSTSELSREDSQQLNVIRGYSKTAYEMGLSKLLSASEVFGEGWEAKKERIRASSPHGHLPGWNVISLISKSNDDIRQEVFAMQLITTFQNIFHESGLPLWLRPYRIVSTGRTSGLLETITDAQSLDGLKKRGDYAGLRAHFERTYDVGDAFKKAQRNFLHSLAAYSVVCYLLQIKDRHNGNIMLDTEGHLVHIDFGFMLGIAPGGNWSFETAPFKLTKEMVVVLGGVSSPLFGEFVQLVALGLLAAQRQSDRVVALVEIMMHNSTFPCFQGRDVSRDLQKLRNRFLLQCSTEKTVKAVVKMIRVSYKNKWTKRYDQFQKITNGIVP
;
A
#
# COMPACT_ATOMS: atom_id res chain seq x y z
N MET A 1 28.98 -18.20 9.54
CA MET A 1 27.77 -19.02 9.71
C MET A 1 26.87 -18.30 10.69
N SER A 2 25.83 -17.61 10.19
CA SER A 2 25.05 -16.63 10.94
C SER A 2 24.02 -17.30 11.87
N ILE A 3 23.71 -16.61 12.96
CA ILE A 3 22.89 -16.98 14.12
C ILE A 3 21.48 -17.49 13.75
N GLU A 4 20.98 -17.19 12.55
CA GLU A 4 19.68 -17.65 12.05
C GLU A 4 19.63 -19.16 11.74
N ALA A 5 20.76 -19.78 11.40
CA ALA A 5 20.84 -21.24 11.30
C ALA A 5 20.74 -21.92 12.67
N LYS A 6 21.04 -21.20 13.77
CA LYS A 6 20.89 -21.71 15.14
C LYS A 6 19.45 -21.61 15.66
N VAL A 7 18.68 -20.59 15.27
CA VAL A 7 17.30 -20.43 15.77
C VAL A 7 16.34 -21.44 15.14
N VAL A 8 16.54 -21.81 13.86
CA VAL A 8 15.78 -22.91 13.23
C VAL A 8 16.27 -24.29 13.70
N ASN A 9 17.55 -24.41 14.08
CA ASN A 9 18.08 -25.63 14.71
C ASN A 9 17.72 -25.77 16.20
N GLN A 10 17.32 -24.72 16.91
CA GLN A 10 17.12 -24.78 18.36
C GLN A 10 15.90 -25.61 18.80
N GLN A 11 14.96 -25.92 17.90
CA GLN A 11 13.90 -26.90 18.19
C GLN A 11 14.33 -28.36 17.92
N PHE A 12 15.50 -28.59 17.32
CA PHE A 12 15.94 -29.92 16.88
C PHE A 12 17.46 -30.16 17.03
N GLU A 13 18.16 -29.43 17.91
CA GLU A 13 19.44 -29.91 18.42
C GLU A 13 19.14 -31.08 19.35
N VAL A 14 19.28 -32.29 18.82
CA VAL A 14 19.38 -33.50 19.63
C VAL A 14 20.75 -33.42 20.31
N PRO A 15 20.84 -33.23 21.63
CA PRO A 15 22.12 -33.35 22.34
C PRO A 15 22.65 -34.76 22.09
N SER A 16 23.96 -34.92 21.97
CA SER A 16 24.65 -36.21 21.75
C SER A 16 24.47 -37.24 22.88
N THR A 17 23.49 -37.06 23.76
CA THR A 17 23.23 -37.83 24.99
C THR A 17 21.73 -37.99 25.31
N GLN A 18 20.82 -38.00 24.32
CA GLN A 18 19.42 -38.34 24.57
C GLN A 18 19.11 -39.80 24.22
N THR A 19 18.48 -40.51 25.16
CA THR A 19 17.95 -41.86 24.98
C THR A 19 16.74 -41.84 24.03
N ALA A 20 16.49 -42.95 23.33
CA ALA A 20 15.42 -43.08 22.35
C ALA A 20 14.01 -42.71 22.88
N GLU A 21 13.83 -42.76 24.20
CA GLU A 21 12.57 -42.40 24.89
C GLU A 21 12.27 -40.89 24.86
N ASP A 22 13.29 -40.02 24.95
CA ASP A 22 13.09 -38.56 24.97
C ASP A 22 12.68 -38.01 23.60
N VAL A 23 13.21 -38.61 22.53
CA VAL A 23 12.80 -38.34 21.15
C VAL A 23 11.33 -38.75 20.95
N THR A 24 10.96 -39.92 21.46
CA THR A 24 9.59 -40.47 21.37
C THR A 24 8.55 -39.61 22.09
N ARG A 25 8.90 -38.96 23.21
CA ARG A 25 7.99 -38.02 23.90
C ARG A 25 7.69 -36.76 23.10
N ARG A 26 8.72 -36.09 22.57
CA ARG A 26 8.53 -34.86 21.77
C ARG A 26 7.80 -35.11 20.45
N LEU A 27 7.90 -36.33 19.96
CA LEU A 27 7.21 -36.83 18.78
C LEU A 27 5.68 -36.93 19.00
N MET A 28 5.21 -37.23 20.22
CA MET A 28 3.78 -37.30 20.53
C MET A 28 3.07 -35.94 20.53
N ASP A 29 3.81 -34.82 20.51
CA ASP A 29 3.24 -33.47 20.44
C ASP A 29 2.91 -33.00 19.00
N ILE A 30 3.23 -33.81 17.98
CA ILE A 30 2.96 -33.49 16.57
C ILE A 30 1.54 -33.97 16.18
N PRO A 31 0.64 -33.07 15.74
CA PRO A 31 -0.71 -33.45 15.31
C PRO A 31 -0.70 -34.51 14.19
N GLN A 32 -1.55 -35.53 14.30
CA GLN A 32 -1.70 -36.67 13.35
C GLN A 32 -0.53 -37.67 13.31
N MET A 33 0.39 -37.65 14.29
CA MET A 33 1.54 -38.56 14.26
C MET A 33 1.26 -39.96 14.82
N MET A 34 0.31 -40.10 15.75
CA MET A 34 -0.15 -41.40 16.25
C MET A 34 -0.82 -42.24 15.15
N ASP A 35 -1.70 -41.64 14.34
CA ASP A 35 -2.37 -42.31 13.21
C ASP A 35 -1.38 -42.86 12.16
N LYS A 36 -0.19 -42.27 12.05
CA LYS A 36 0.88 -42.72 11.13
C LYS A 36 1.82 -43.75 11.76
N LEU A 37 1.93 -43.79 13.10
CA LEU A 37 2.74 -44.74 13.85
C LEU A 37 2.03 -46.10 14.02
N GLU A 38 0.70 -46.12 14.08
CA GLU A 38 -0.10 -47.35 14.21
C GLU A 38 -0.07 -48.26 12.96
N GLN A 39 0.33 -47.74 11.79
CA GLN A 39 0.39 -48.51 10.54
C GLN A 39 1.70 -49.29 10.32
N VAL A 40 2.67 -49.24 11.24
CA VAL A 40 4.02 -49.82 11.03
C VAL A 40 4.48 -50.68 12.21
N SER A 41 4.67 -51.98 11.95
CA SER A 41 5.06 -53.04 12.90
C SER A 41 6.36 -52.76 13.71
N SER A 42 6.44 -53.35 14.90
CA SER A 42 7.11 -52.85 16.12
C SER A 42 8.63 -53.06 16.27
N ALA A 43 9.35 -53.58 15.27
CA ALA A 43 10.80 -53.83 15.39
C ALA A 43 11.70 -52.84 14.62
N SER A 44 11.12 -52.00 13.74
CA SER A 44 11.89 -51.11 12.84
C SER A 44 11.59 -49.61 13.05
N GLN A 45 10.79 -49.28 14.07
CA GLN A 45 10.14 -47.98 14.25
C GLN A 45 11.12 -46.78 14.37
N PRO A 46 12.23 -46.83 15.14
CA PRO A 46 13.10 -45.66 15.28
C PRO A 46 13.90 -45.36 14.00
N ALA A 47 14.38 -46.40 13.31
CA ALA A 47 15.19 -46.25 12.11
C ALA A 47 14.37 -45.74 10.91
N LEU A 48 13.15 -46.26 10.73
CA LEU A 48 12.22 -45.78 9.68
C LEU A 48 11.77 -44.35 9.94
N LEU A 49 11.53 -43.99 11.21
CA LEU A 49 11.17 -42.63 11.59
C LEU A 49 12.33 -41.66 11.36
N LEU A 50 13.55 -42.02 11.76
CA LEU A 50 14.75 -41.23 11.47
C LEU A 50 14.95 -41.05 9.95
N GLN A 51 14.78 -42.12 9.17
CA GLN A 51 14.88 -42.06 7.71
C GLN A 51 13.81 -41.15 7.09
N TRP A 52 12.57 -41.20 7.60
CA TRP A 52 11.50 -40.30 7.20
C TRP A 52 11.79 -38.85 7.57
N MET A 53 12.24 -38.58 8.81
CA MET A 53 12.63 -37.25 9.27
C MET A 53 13.79 -36.69 8.45
N GLU A 54 14.79 -37.49 8.12
CA GLU A 54 15.88 -37.09 7.25
C GLU A 54 15.41 -36.79 5.83
N LYS A 55 14.50 -37.60 5.29
CA LYS A 55 13.89 -37.36 3.98
C LYS A 55 13.13 -36.04 3.98
N GLU A 56 12.35 -35.77 5.02
CA GLU A 56 11.58 -34.53 5.15
C GLU A 56 12.48 -33.31 5.38
N ARG A 57 13.53 -33.45 6.17
CA ARG A 57 14.59 -32.44 6.34
C ARG A 57 15.26 -32.12 5.01
N LYS A 58 15.65 -33.15 4.23
CA LYS A 58 16.25 -32.99 2.90
C LYS A 58 15.30 -32.29 1.93
N LYS A 59 14.00 -32.60 1.96
CA LYS A 59 12.99 -31.88 1.17
C LYS A 59 12.88 -30.41 1.54
N ARG A 60 12.76 -30.07 2.83
CA ARG A 60 12.68 -28.68 3.30
C ARG A 60 13.95 -27.89 2.97
N TYR A 61 15.10 -28.53 3.12
CA TYR A 61 16.38 -27.96 2.73
C TYR A 61 16.40 -27.66 1.23
N LYS A 62 16.09 -28.64 0.38
CA LYS A 62 15.99 -28.47 -1.08
C LYS A 62 15.05 -27.31 -1.43
N TYR A 63 13.85 -27.30 -0.86
CA TYR A 63 12.86 -26.25 -1.06
C TYR A 63 13.37 -24.85 -0.73
N PHE A 64 13.96 -24.68 0.45
CA PHE A 64 14.48 -23.37 0.88
C PHE A 64 15.58 -22.88 -0.05
N HIS A 65 16.49 -23.76 -0.44
CA HIS A 65 17.60 -23.42 -1.33
C HIS A 65 17.12 -23.08 -2.74
N GLU A 66 16.23 -23.88 -3.32
CA GLU A 66 15.64 -23.61 -4.63
C GLU A 66 14.84 -22.30 -4.64
N GLN A 67 14.06 -22.03 -3.60
CA GLN A 67 13.33 -20.76 -3.48
C GLN A 67 14.29 -19.57 -3.36
N ARG A 68 15.33 -19.67 -2.52
CA ARG A 68 16.32 -18.61 -2.37
C ARG A 68 17.02 -18.31 -3.70
N ASP A 69 17.42 -19.37 -4.41
CA ASP A 69 18.13 -19.24 -5.69
C ASP A 69 17.22 -18.68 -6.77
N PHE A 70 15.93 -19.06 -6.77
CA PHE A 70 14.92 -18.46 -7.63
C PHE A 70 14.71 -16.97 -7.34
N VAL A 71 14.55 -16.57 -6.08
CA VAL A 71 14.41 -15.16 -5.68
C VAL A 71 15.65 -14.34 -6.10
N LYS A 72 16.84 -14.93 -5.98
CA LYS A 72 18.06 -14.31 -6.49
C LYS A 72 18.01 -14.17 -8.02
N ALA A 73 17.61 -15.21 -8.74
CA ALA A 73 17.49 -15.16 -10.20
C ALA A 73 16.52 -14.05 -10.67
N LEU A 74 15.42 -13.82 -9.94
CA LEU A 74 14.48 -12.72 -10.22
C LEU A 74 15.14 -11.34 -10.11
N THR A 75 16.02 -11.14 -9.12
CA THR A 75 16.73 -9.86 -8.96
C THR A 75 17.92 -9.72 -9.89
N ASP A 76 18.58 -10.83 -10.25
CA ASP A 76 19.65 -10.85 -11.23
C ASP A 76 19.15 -10.47 -12.65
N ILE A 77 17.86 -10.69 -12.98
CA ILE A 77 17.29 -10.24 -14.27
C ILE A 77 17.42 -8.72 -14.42
N SER A 78 17.02 -7.96 -13.39
CA SER A 78 17.14 -6.49 -13.41
C SER A 78 18.60 -6.05 -13.51
N GLU A 79 19.51 -6.80 -12.88
CA GLU A 79 20.94 -6.54 -12.93
C GLU A 79 21.53 -6.78 -14.32
N ARG A 80 21.13 -7.86 -15.01
CA ARG A 80 21.53 -8.10 -16.40
C ARG A 80 20.93 -7.07 -17.35
N MET A 81 19.67 -6.67 -17.16
CA MET A 81 19.06 -5.59 -17.93
C MET A 81 19.78 -4.25 -17.72
N ARG A 82 20.30 -3.98 -16.51
CA ARG A 82 21.09 -2.78 -16.23
C ARG A 82 22.36 -2.73 -17.09
N ALA A 83 23.01 -3.88 -17.28
CA ALA A 83 24.24 -4.01 -18.06
C ALA A 83 24.04 -3.97 -19.59
N VAL A 84 22.80 -4.03 -20.08
CA VAL A 84 22.51 -3.90 -21.52
C VAL A 84 22.79 -2.48 -22.00
N ASP A 85 23.66 -2.39 -23.00
CA ASP A 85 23.99 -1.18 -23.75
C ASP A 85 23.78 -1.43 -25.27
N PRO A 86 23.12 -0.54 -26.02
CA PRO A 86 22.45 0.69 -25.57
C PRO A 86 21.16 0.40 -24.77
N PRO A 87 20.78 1.24 -23.77
CA PRO A 87 19.63 1.00 -22.87
C PRO A 87 18.28 0.77 -23.57
N GLN A 88 18.11 1.26 -24.80
CA GLN A 88 16.92 1.10 -25.63
C GLN A 88 16.64 -0.38 -25.94
N ASN A 89 17.67 -1.23 -25.94
CA ASN A 89 17.54 -2.66 -26.22
C ASN A 89 16.97 -3.47 -25.05
N ARG A 90 16.94 -2.91 -23.83
CA ARG A 90 16.51 -3.61 -22.61
C ARG A 90 15.12 -4.25 -22.75
N LYS A 91 14.14 -3.49 -23.25
CA LYS A 91 12.76 -4.00 -23.44
C LYS A 91 12.68 -5.14 -24.45
N LYS A 92 13.50 -5.09 -25.51
CA LYS A 92 13.53 -6.12 -26.56
C LYS A 92 14.20 -7.41 -26.09
N LEU A 93 15.18 -7.32 -25.18
CA LEU A 93 15.95 -8.47 -24.68
C LEU A 93 15.32 -9.14 -23.46
N LEU A 94 14.48 -8.44 -22.69
CA LEU A 94 13.84 -8.97 -21.49
C LEU A 94 13.09 -10.31 -21.72
N PRO A 95 12.28 -10.51 -22.78
CA PRO A 95 11.59 -11.78 -22.98
C PRO A 95 12.55 -12.99 -23.09
N GLY A 96 13.74 -12.79 -23.65
CA GLY A 96 14.78 -13.84 -23.72
C GLY A 96 15.30 -14.24 -22.34
N GLU A 97 15.54 -13.25 -21.47
CA GLU A 97 15.94 -13.47 -20.08
C GLU A 97 14.86 -14.19 -19.27
N LEU A 98 13.59 -13.81 -19.47
CA LEU A 98 12.45 -14.45 -18.79
C LEU A 98 12.26 -15.89 -19.24
N LYS A 99 12.50 -16.19 -20.52
CA LYS A 99 12.45 -17.56 -21.05
C LYS A 99 13.55 -18.46 -20.48
N ALA A 100 14.69 -17.89 -20.13
CA ALA A 100 15.81 -18.62 -19.50
C ALA A 100 15.62 -18.83 -17.99
N LEU A 101 14.64 -18.19 -17.36
CA LEU A 101 14.38 -18.33 -15.93
C LEU A 101 13.80 -19.71 -15.62
N VAL A 102 14.52 -20.48 -14.80
CA VAL A 102 14.05 -21.77 -14.30
C VAL A 102 13.16 -21.54 -13.09
N VAL A 103 11.92 -22.06 -13.15
CA VAL A 103 10.97 -22.02 -12.03
C VAL A 103 11.02 -23.36 -11.29
N PRO A 104 11.45 -23.38 -10.01
CA PRO A 104 11.34 -24.59 -9.19
C PRO A 104 9.90 -25.07 -9.00
N ASP A 105 9.70 -26.38 -8.82
CA ASP A 105 8.36 -27.00 -8.70
C ASP A 105 7.46 -26.35 -7.63
N MET A 106 8.07 -25.87 -6.56
CA MET A 106 7.39 -25.28 -5.40
C MET A 106 7.65 -23.77 -5.27
N ALA A 107 8.13 -23.11 -6.33
CA ALA A 107 8.39 -21.68 -6.30
C ALA A 107 7.12 -20.89 -5.97
N TYR A 108 7.22 -19.95 -5.03
CA TYR A 108 6.11 -19.08 -4.65
C TYR A 108 6.49 -17.61 -4.74
N ILE A 109 5.48 -16.74 -4.79
CA ILE A 109 5.67 -15.30 -4.79
C ILE A 109 6.15 -14.85 -3.39
N PRO A 110 7.37 -14.27 -3.25
CA PRO A 110 7.97 -13.93 -1.97
C PRO A 110 7.47 -12.60 -1.42
N LEU A 111 6.18 -12.26 -1.64
CA LEU A 111 5.55 -11.01 -1.21
C LEU A 111 4.28 -11.27 -0.38
N GLY A 112 4.00 -12.53 -0.03
CA GLY A 112 2.82 -12.92 0.77
C GLY A 112 2.97 -12.56 2.25
N ARG A 113 1.86 -12.20 2.90
CA ARG A 113 1.73 -12.20 4.36
C ARG A 113 1.36 -13.60 4.84
N VAL A 114 1.52 -13.85 6.14
CA VAL A 114 1.13 -15.12 6.77
C VAL A 114 -0.34 -15.47 6.52
N SER A 115 -1.20 -14.45 6.45
CA SER A 115 -2.63 -14.59 6.18
C SER A 115 -2.97 -14.95 4.74
N ASP A 116 -2.07 -14.67 3.80
CA ASP A 116 -2.36 -14.79 2.37
C ASP A 116 -2.21 -16.23 1.89
N SER A 117 -2.99 -16.60 0.88
CA SER A 117 -2.84 -17.89 0.19
C SER A 117 -1.43 -18.02 -0.41
N PHE A 118 -0.85 -19.21 -0.33
CA PHE A 118 0.37 -19.49 -1.08
C PHE A 118 0.07 -19.42 -2.57
N CYS A 119 0.82 -18.58 -3.28
CA CYS A 119 0.71 -18.44 -4.73
C CYS A 119 1.86 -19.20 -5.38
N ARG A 120 1.61 -20.44 -5.78
CA ARG A 120 2.62 -21.27 -6.45
C ARG A 120 2.73 -20.86 -7.91
N ILE A 121 3.94 -20.55 -8.33
CA ILE A 121 4.22 -20.13 -9.71
C ILE A 121 4.15 -21.35 -10.62
N THR A 122 3.40 -21.22 -11.70
CA THR A 122 3.27 -22.26 -12.73
C THR A 122 3.94 -21.87 -14.03
N ARG A 123 3.93 -20.58 -14.37
CA ARG A 123 4.50 -20.09 -15.62
C ARG A 123 4.96 -18.65 -15.50
N VAL A 124 6.08 -18.34 -16.16
CA VAL A 124 6.56 -16.97 -16.37
C VAL A 124 5.93 -16.42 -17.64
N LEU A 125 5.32 -15.24 -17.57
CA LEU A 125 4.71 -14.56 -18.71
C LEU A 125 5.74 -13.66 -19.38
N THR A 126 6.43 -14.19 -20.38
CA THR A 126 7.58 -13.53 -21.04
C THR A 126 7.22 -12.25 -21.78
N ASP A 127 5.99 -12.17 -22.28
CA ASP A 127 5.55 -11.08 -23.17
C ASP A 127 4.81 -9.97 -22.40
N GLU A 128 4.52 -10.21 -21.12
CA GLU A 128 3.75 -9.30 -20.25
C GLU A 128 4.64 -8.46 -19.34
N GLY A 129 5.94 -8.73 -19.32
CA GLY A 129 6.95 -7.98 -18.57
C GLY A 129 7.46 -6.75 -19.32
N THR A 130 8.06 -5.81 -18.60
CA THR A 130 8.72 -4.63 -19.21
C THR A 130 9.85 -4.12 -18.33
N VAL A 131 10.83 -3.45 -18.95
CA VAL A 131 11.87 -2.70 -18.23
C VAL A 131 11.42 -1.23 -18.13
N PHE A 132 11.44 -0.68 -16.91
CA PHE A 132 11.14 0.73 -16.67
C PHE A 132 12.33 1.61 -17.10
N SER A 133 12.03 2.76 -17.70
CA SER A 133 13.05 3.67 -18.23
C SER A 133 13.73 4.46 -17.11
N THR A 134 14.95 4.05 -16.76
CA THR A 134 15.83 4.81 -15.86
C THR A 134 17.26 4.83 -16.41
N HIS A 135 17.96 5.95 -16.30
CA HIS A 135 19.31 6.12 -16.89
C HIS A 135 20.34 5.14 -16.33
N SER A 136 20.43 5.00 -15.01
CA SER A 136 21.47 4.20 -14.32
C SER A 136 21.00 2.87 -13.72
N ARG A 137 19.69 2.62 -13.75
CA ARG A 137 19.03 1.42 -13.20
C ARG A 137 18.21 0.74 -14.29
N ALA A 138 17.71 -0.47 -14.04
CA ALA A 138 16.78 -1.15 -14.93
C ALA A 138 15.75 -1.96 -14.13
N PRO A 139 14.80 -1.31 -13.42
CA PRO A 139 13.72 -2.03 -12.77
C PRO A 139 12.89 -2.81 -13.79
N CYS A 140 12.55 -4.05 -13.48
CA CYS A 140 11.83 -4.95 -14.37
C CYS A 140 10.47 -5.33 -13.77
N LEU A 141 9.38 -5.09 -14.49
CA LEU A 141 8.08 -5.69 -14.23
C LEU A 141 8.11 -7.15 -14.69
N LEU A 142 7.83 -8.06 -13.76
CA LEU A 142 7.76 -9.50 -13.99
C LEU A 142 6.33 -9.97 -13.74
N CYS A 143 5.79 -10.80 -14.63
CA CYS A 143 4.43 -11.31 -14.55
C CYS A 143 4.45 -12.85 -14.51
N PHE A 144 3.61 -13.45 -13.67
CA PHE A 144 3.56 -14.88 -13.43
C PHE A 144 2.12 -15.38 -13.43
N GLU A 145 1.89 -16.55 -14.03
CA GLU A 145 0.71 -17.35 -13.75
C GLU A 145 0.94 -18.14 -12.47
N VAL A 146 -0.03 -18.09 -11.56
CA VAL A 146 0.04 -18.76 -10.27
C VAL A 146 -1.21 -19.59 -10.03
N ILE A 147 -1.08 -20.58 -9.15
CA ILE A 147 -2.21 -21.26 -8.52
C ILE A 147 -2.21 -20.88 -7.05
N GLU A 148 -3.28 -20.25 -6.59
CA GLU A 148 -3.54 -19.96 -5.19
C GLU A 148 -3.95 -21.24 -4.47
N ASP A 149 -3.21 -21.57 -3.41
CA ASP A 149 -3.56 -22.67 -2.53
C ASP A 149 -4.77 -22.31 -1.65
N GLN A 150 -5.55 -23.34 -1.32
CA GLN A 150 -6.70 -23.25 -0.41
C GLN A 150 -6.28 -23.04 1.03
N VAL A 151 -4.99 -23.26 1.36
CA VAL A 151 -4.42 -23.12 2.69
C VAL A 151 -3.40 -21.98 2.71
N ASN A 152 -3.49 -21.10 3.70
CA ASN A 152 -2.51 -20.03 3.92
C ASN A 152 -1.30 -20.52 4.75
N SER A 153 -0.31 -19.63 4.97
CA SER A 153 0.88 -19.97 5.78
C SER A 153 0.56 -20.33 7.24
N ALA A 154 -0.61 -19.94 7.76
CA ALA A 154 -1.07 -20.28 9.10
C ALA A 154 -1.84 -21.61 9.18
N GLY A 155 -1.94 -22.37 8.07
CA GLY A 155 -2.69 -23.63 8.03
C GLY A 155 -4.22 -23.45 7.99
N GLN A 156 -4.71 -22.22 7.80
CA GLN A 156 -6.14 -21.93 7.72
C GLN A 156 -6.64 -22.21 6.30
N ARG A 157 -7.72 -22.98 6.19
CA ARG A 157 -8.43 -23.20 4.92
C ARG A 157 -9.29 -21.99 4.59
N LYS A 158 -9.23 -21.55 3.34
CA LYS A 158 -10.17 -20.58 2.76
C LYS A 158 -11.54 -21.28 2.71
N LEU A 159 -12.36 -21.11 3.75
CA LEU A 159 -13.79 -21.39 3.65
C LEU A 159 -14.32 -20.52 2.53
N SER A 160 -14.95 -21.14 1.51
CA SER A 160 -15.64 -20.47 0.41
C SER A 160 -16.76 -19.59 0.96
N THR A 161 -16.37 -18.42 1.40
CA THR A 161 -17.21 -17.32 1.81
C THR A 161 -16.63 -16.10 1.14
N GLU A 162 -17.52 -15.41 0.43
CA GLU A 162 -17.33 -14.15 -0.28
C GLU A 162 -16.22 -13.28 0.30
N LEU A 163 -15.45 -12.62 -0.57
CA LEU A 163 -14.51 -11.57 -0.17
C LEU A 163 -15.20 -10.62 0.81
N LYS A 164 -14.94 -10.81 2.10
CA LYS A 164 -15.12 -9.73 3.06
C LYS A 164 -14.04 -8.74 2.71
N ASN A 165 -14.47 -7.61 2.16
CA ASN A 165 -13.64 -6.44 2.04
C ASN A 165 -12.91 -6.23 3.38
N PRO A 166 -11.66 -5.72 3.39
CA PRO A 166 -11.02 -5.27 4.63
C PRO A 166 -11.88 -4.24 5.39
N SER A 167 -12.85 -3.63 4.70
CA SER A 167 -13.92 -2.77 5.21
C SER A 167 -14.92 -3.48 6.16
N ASP A 168 -15.10 -4.79 6.08
CA ASP A 168 -16.16 -5.53 6.81
C ASP A 168 -15.74 -6.02 8.20
N MET A 169 -14.46 -5.89 8.59
CA MET A 169 -14.04 -6.09 9.98
C MET A 169 -14.14 -4.81 10.83
N LEU A 170 -14.67 -3.72 10.28
CA LEU A 170 -14.75 -2.42 10.96
C LEU A 170 -16.15 -1.81 10.85
N ARG A 171 -17.10 -2.45 11.54
CA ARG A 171 -18.31 -1.78 12.05
C ARG A 171 -18.53 -2.13 13.51
N LYS A 172 -17.54 -1.79 14.34
CA LYS A 172 -17.71 -1.48 15.76
C LYS A 172 -16.77 -0.34 16.14
N SER A 173 -16.94 0.82 15.52
CA SER A 173 -16.52 2.08 16.15
C SER A 173 -17.69 3.03 16.01
N ALA A 174 -18.42 3.13 17.12
CA ALA A 174 -19.45 4.13 17.33
C ALA A 174 -18.89 5.53 17.03
N SER A 175 -19.77 6.42 16.58
CA SER A 175 -19.55 7.86 16.53
C SER A 175 -18.85 8.34 17.81
N ASP A 176 -17.55 8.64 17.73
CA ASP A 176 -16.81 9.26 18.83
C ASP A 176 -17.27 10.73 18.93
N PRO A 177 -17.99 11.12 20.00
CA PRO A 177 -18.44 12.51 20.16
C PRO A 177 -17.26 13.49 20.19
N GLY A 178 -16.08 13.04 20.65
CA GLY A 178 -14.86 13.84 20.72
C GLY A 178 -14.30 14.20 19.36
N LEU A 179 -14.36 13.29 18.38
CA LEU A 179 -13.91 13.56 17.01
C LEU A 179 -14.81 14.59 16.33
N THR A 180 -16.13 14.42 16.45
CA THR A 180 -17.12 15.34 15.86
C THR A 180 -16.96 16.76 16.42
N SER A 181 -16.71 16.88 17.73
CA SER A 181 -16.43 18.16 18.38
C SER A 181 -15.13 18.81 17.87
N LEU A 182 -14.08 18.01 17.71
CA LEU A 182 -12.80 18.49 17.17
C LEU A 182 -12.90 18.92 15.70
N GLU A 183 -13.64 18.18 14.88
CA GLU A 183 -13.92 18.53 13.49
C GLU A 183 -14.64 19.88 13.41
N ALA A 184 -15.67 20.09 14.23
CA ALA A 184 -16.39 21.36 14.32
C ALA A 184 -15.46 22.51 14.79
N GLU A 185 -14.59 22.26 15.76
CA GLU A 185 -13.61 23.25 16.22
C GLU A 185 -12.61 23.63 15.12
N VAL A 186 -12.01 22.63 14.45
CA VAL A 186 -11.07 22.83 13.35
C VAL A 186 -11.74 23.58 12.20
N ALA A 187 -12.96 23.21 11.83
CA ALA A 187 -13.73 23.91 10.81
C ALA A 187 -13.96 25.39 11.18
N ARG A 188 -14.32 25.67 12.43
CA ARG A 188 -14.48 27.05 12.94
C ARG A 188 -13.17 27.83 12.88
N LEU A 189 -12.06 27.21 13.27
CA LEU A 189 -10.72 27.83 13.24
C LEU A 189 -10.27 28.13 11.81
N VAL A 190 -10.46 27.18 10.89
CA VAL A 190 -10.16 27.37 9.46
C VAL A 190 -10.98 28.54 8.90
N LYS A 191 -12.30 28.60 9.19
CA LYS A 191 -13.17 29.71 8.78
C LYS A 191 -12.69 31.05 9.35
N LYS A 192 -12.34 31.11 10.64
CA LYS A 192 -11.80 32.33 11.28
C LYS A 192 -10.51 32.81 10.62
N ILE A 193 -9.60 31.91 10.28
CA ILE A 193 -8.32 32.24 9.64
C ILE A 193 -8.54 32.70 8.19
N ALA A 194 -9.45 32.04 7.48
CA ALA A 194 -9.85 32.37 6.11
C ALA A 194 -10.43 33.80 6.00
N ILE A 195 -11.24 34.22 6.97
CA ILE A 195 -11.85 35.56 7.02
C ILE A 195 -10.79 36.67 7.16
N ASN A 196 -9.56 36.35 7.60
CA ASN A 196 -8.49 37.32 7.87
C ASN A 196 -7.28 37.21 6.92
N GLY A 197 -7.42 36.63 5.72
CA GLY A 197 -6.35 36.59 4.70
C GLY A 197 -6.55 35.63 3.52
N GLN A 198 -7.82 35.38 3.18
CA GLN A 198 -8.49 34.59 2.14
C GLN A 198 -7.89 33.29 1.58
N LEU A 199 -8.52 32.20 2.03
CA LEU A 199 -8.92 31.03 1.25
C LEU A 199 -10.24 30.55 1.88
N ILE A 200 -11.38 30.50 1.18
CA ILE A 200 -12.72 30.29 1.78
C ILE A 200 -13.35 28.99 1.27
N CYS A 201 -14.03 28.25 2.17
CA CYS A 201 -14.86 27.10 1.83
C CYS A 201 -16.21 27.13 2.57
N VAL A 202 -17.07 26.16 2.20
CA VAL A 202 -18.53 26.20 2.02
C VAL A 202 -19.43 26.14 3.26
N GLU A 203 -20.63 26.70 3.09
CA GLU A 203 -21.76 26.62 4.01
C GLU A 203 -22.51 25.27 3.89
N ASN A 204 -22.82 24.68 5.04
CA ASN A 204 -23.70 23.53 5.14
C ASN A 204 -25.13 23.96 4.82
N ALA A 205 -25.74 23.40 3.77
CA ALA A 205 -27.18 23.45 3.60
C ALA A 205 -27.82 22.54 4.66
N GLY A 206 -28.23 23.14 5.78
CA GLY A 206 -29.08 22.48 6.77
C GLY A 206 -30.46 22.20 6.17
N LEU A 207 -30.96 20.98 6.39
CA LEU A 207 -32.38 20.67 6.25
C LEU A 207 -33.18 21.61 7.16
N ASN A 208 -33.98 22.49 6.58
CA ASN A 208 -35.10 23.13 7.25
C ASN A 208 -36.39 22.54 6.68
N SER A 209 -37.15 21.84 7.52
CA SER A 209 -38.61 21.76 7.38
C SER A 209 -39.25 22.12 8.73
N PRO A 210 -40.40 22.80 8.72
CA PRO A 210 -40.88 23.55 9.87
C PRO A 210 -41.55 22.67 10.93
N THR A 211 -41.41 23.13 12.16
CA THR A 211 -42.14 22.81 13.38
C THR A 211 -43.64 22.62 13.14
N THR A 212 -44.22 21.54 13.65
CA THR A 212 -45.62 21.54 14.10
C THR A 212 -45.71 20.81 15.43
N THR A 213 -46.10 21.58 16.45
CA THR A 213 -46.44 21.18 17.81
C THR A 213 -47.70 20.33 17.86
N VAL A 214 -47.66 19.18 18.53
CA VAL A 214 -48.81 18.60 19.24
C VAL A 214 -48.31 17.96 20.54
N THR A 215 -49.03 18.24 21.61
CA THR A 215 -48.82 17.88 23.02
C THR A 215 -49.38 16.50 23.38
N SER A 216 -49.01 16.08 24.61
CA SER A 216 -49.65 15.14 25.57
C SER A 216 -49.35 13.63 25.53
N ASP A 217 -48.68 13.24 26.64
CA ASP A 217 -48.95 12.17 27.61
C ASP A 217 -48.73 10.66 27.36
N ASP A 218 -47.89 10.16 28.29
CA ASP A 218 -48.01 8.99 29.16
C ASP A 218 -47.57 7.56 28.75
N SER A 219 -46.81 7.02 29.73
CA SER A 219 -46.66 5.63 30.18
C SER A 219 -45.52 4.74 29.65
N MET A 220 -44.74 4.27 30.63
CA MET A 220 -43.80 3.14 30.59
C MET A 220 -44.55 1.82 30.35
N ASP A 221 -43.97 0.89 29.59
CA ASP A 221 -43.50 -0.42 30.11
C ASP A 221 -42.71 -1.19 29.02
N SER A 222 -41.99 -2.19 29.48
CA SER A 222 -40.86 -2.90 28.92
C SER A 222 -41.27 -4.16 28.17
N THR A 223 -40.46 -4.55 27.18
CA THR A 223 -40.01 -5.91 26.81
C THR A 223 -40.03 -6.19 25.30
N SER A 224 -38.81 -6.37 24.80
CA SER A 224 -38.34 -7.09 23.61
C SER A 224 -39.36 -7.79 22.69
N GLU A 225 -39.58 -7.22 21.51
CA GLU A 225 -39.75 -7.97 20.26
C GLU A 225 -39.06 -7.19 19.12
N LEU A 226 -38.02 -7.79 18.52
CA LEU A 226 -37.32 -7.27 17.34
C LEU A 226 -38.26 -7.30 16.13
N SER A 227 -38.69 -6.13 15.67
CA SER A 227 -39.63 -5.99 14.55
C SER A 227 -38.98 -6.24 13.18
N ARG A 228 -39.80 -6.72 12.24
CA ARG A 228 -39.46 -7.12 10.87
C ARG A 228 -38.95 -5.99 9.95
N GLU A 229 -38.76 -4.79 10.46
CA GLU A 229 -38.36 -3.60 9.69
C GLU A 229 -36.83 -3.52 9.49
N ASP A 230 -36.03 -4.02 10.43
CA ASP A 230 -34.57 -4.09 10.30
C ASP A 230 -34.12 -5.07 9.20
N SER A 231 -34.93 -6.09 8.93
CA SER A 231 -34.68 -7.07 7.87
C SER A 231 -34.94 -6.52 6.47
N GLN A 232 -35.82 -5.51 6.32
CA GLN A 232 -36.05 -4.86 5.03
C GLN A 232 -34.98 -3.82 4.71
N GLN A 233 -34.43 -3.10 5.70
CA GLN A 233 -33.28 -2.21 5.46
C GLN A 233 -31.99 -2.99 5.16
N LEU A 234 -31.77 -4.15 5.80
CA LEU A 234 -30.62 -5.02 5.52
C LEU A 234 -30.68 -5.66 4.12
N ASN A 235 -31.86 -6.02 3.61
CA ASN A 235 -32.00 -6.57 2.25
C ASN A 235 -31.82 -5.51 1.15
N VAL A 236 -32.16 -4.25 1.43
CA VAL A 236 -31.89 -3.12 0.51
C VAL A 236 -30.38 -2.87 0.40
N ILE A 237 -29.64 -2.86 1.53
CA ILE A 237 -28.16 -2.70 1.54
C ILE A 237 -27.47 -3.90 0.87
N ARG A 238 -27.97 -5.12 1.05
CA ARG A 238 -27.44 -6.33 0.39
C ARG A 238 -27.68 -6.33 -1.13
N GLY A 239 -28.80 -5.76 -1.57
CA GLY A 239 -29.12 -5.56 -2.99
C GLY A 239 -28.25 -4.50 -3.67
N TYR A 240 -27.90 -3.41 -2.98
CA TYR A 240 -26.99 -2.38 -3.51
C TYR A 240 -25.55 -2.88 -3.64
N SER A 241 -25.08 -3.77 -2.77
CA SER A 241 -23.70 -4.28 -2.82
C SER A 241 -23.44 -5.16 -4.06
N LYS A 242 -24.38 -6.05 -4.41
CA LYS A 242 -24.23 -6.95 -5.56
C LYS A 242 -24.38 -6.22 -6.89
N THR A 243 -25.36 -5.32 -6.98
CA THR A 243 -25.64 -4.55 -8.20
C THR A 243 -24.61 -3.41 -8.42
N ALA A 244 -24.05 -2.80 -7.36
CA ALA A 244 -22.97 -1.81 -7.49
C ALA A 244 -21.60 -2.45 -7.79
N TYR A 245 -21.37 -3.69 -7.34
CA TYR A 245 -20.20 -4.47 -7.74
C TYR A 245 -20.29 -4.88 -9.22
N GLU A 246 -21.45 -5.35 -9.69
CA GLU A 246 -21.69 -5.70 -11.11
C GLU A 246 -21.73 -4.48 -12.05
N MET A 247 -22.33 -3.34 -11.61
CA MET A 247 -22.24 -2.07 -12.33
C MET A 247 -20.84 -1.46 -12.28
N GLY A 248 -20.08 -1.69 -11.20
CA GLY A 248 -18.69 -1.28 -11.06
C GLY A 248 -17.73 -2.07 -11.94
N LEU A 249 -17.94 -3.38 -12.10
CA LEU A 249 -17.17 -4.26 -12.98
C LEU A 249 -17.44 -3.95 -14.46
N SER A 250 -18.70 -3.79 -14.86
CA SER A 250 -19.03 -3.40 -16.24
C SER A 250 -18.53 -1.98 -16.59
N LYS A 251 -18.50 -1.04 -15.63
CA LYS A 251 -17.90 0.29 -15.82
C LYS A 251 -16.36 0.31 -15.71
N LEU A 252 -15.73 -0.54 -14.91
CA LEU A 252 -14.27 -0.72 -14.90
C LEU A 252 -13.77 -1.27 -16.24
N LEU A 253 -14.56 -2.13 -16.90
CA LEU A 253 -14.31 -2.58 -18.27
C LEU A 253 -14.40 -1.40 -19.27
N SER A 254 -15.23 -0.38 -19.03
CA SER A 254 -15.22 0.86 -19.83
C SER A 254 -14.09 1.83 -19.47
N ALA A 255 -13.66 1.90 -18.21
CA ALA A 255 -12.50 2.68 -17.77
C ALA A 255 -11.17 2.12 -18.33
N SER A 256 -11.16 0.86 -18.79
CA SER A 256 -10.05 0.23 -19.51
C SER A 256 -9.73 0.93 -20.84
N GLU A 257 -10.63 1.71 -21.44
CA GLU A 257 -10.26 2.51 -22.61
C GLU A 257 -9.45 3.76 -22.20
N VAL A 258 -9.66 4.24 -20.97
CA VAL A 258 -9.02 5.44 -20.44
C VAL A 258 -7.70 5.14 -19.72
N PHE A 259 -7.51 3.98 -19.10
CA PHE A 259 -6.21 3.62 -18.47
C PHE A 259 -5.36 2.63 -19.29
N GLY A 260 -5.79 2.31 -20.52
CA GLY A 260 -5.28 1.15 -21.25
C GLY A 260 -5.85 -0.16 -20.69
N GLU A 261 -5.42 -1.31 -21.22
CA GLU A 261 -5.93 -2.63 -20.78
C GLU A 261 -5.93 -2.75 -19.25
N GLY A 262 -7.13 -2.84 -18.66
CA GLY A 262 -7.30 -2.98 -17.23
C GLY A 262 -6.75 -4.30 -16.71
N TRP A 263 -6.32 -4.35 -15.45
CA TRP A 263 -5.69 -5.54 -14.88
C TRP A 263 -6.56 -6.80 -14.93
N GLU A 264 -7.86 -6.67 -14.66
CA GLU A 264 -8.80 -7.79 -14.75
C GLU A 264 -9.05 -8.24 -16.21
N ALA A 265 -9.11 -7.30 -17.16
CA ALA A 265 -9.19 -7.63 -18.58
C ALA A 265 -7.93 -8.37 -19.07
N LYS A 266 -6.76 -7.92 -18.64
CA LYS A 266 -5.47 -8.58 -18.88
C LYS A 266 -5.46 -10.00 -18.30
N LYS A 267 -5.94 -10.21 -17.08
CA LYS A 267 -6.09 -11.55 -16.49
C LYS A 267 -6.97 -12.44 -17.35
N GLU A 268 -8.15 -11.99 -17.75
CA GLU A 268 -9.07 -12.81 -18.56
C GLU A 268 -8.48 -13.14 -19.94
N ARG A 269 -7.80 -12.19 -20.59
CA ARG A 269 -7.08 -12.45 -21.84
C ARG A 269 -6.01 -13.53 -21.67
N ILE A 270 -5.19 -13.42 -20.62
CA ILE A 270 -4.14 -14.40 -20.33
C ILE A 270 -4.78 -15.76 -20.00
N ARG A 271 -5.86 -15.77 -19.20
CA ARG A 271 -6.60 -16.97 -18.80
C ARG A 271 -7.10 -17.76 -19.99
N ALA A 272 -7.69 -17.09 -20.98
CA ALA A 272 -8.23 -17.70 -22.19
C ALA A 272 -7.13 -18.39 -23.02
N SER A 273 -5.90 -17.90 -22.96
CA SER A 273 -4.74 -18.46 -23.67
C SER A 273 -3.86 -19.40 -22.82
N SER A 274 -4.15 -19.52 -21.52
CA SER A 274 -3.30 -20.26 -20.58
C SER A 274 -3.66 -21.75 -20.56
N PRO A 275 -2.67 -22.66 -20.63
CA PRO A 275 -2.88 -24.08 -20.37
C PRO A 275 -3.46 -24.39 -18.98
N HIS A 276 -3.25 -23.50 -18.02
CA HIS A 276 -3.65 -23.64 -16.62
C HIS A 276 -4.87 -22.80 -16.25
N GLY A 277 -5.41 -21.99 -17.17
CA GLY A 277 -6.49 -21.03 -16.89
C GLY A 277 -7.78 -21.65 -16.35
N HIS A 278 -7.99 -22.94 -16.61
CA HIS A 278 -9.12 -23.72 -16.14
C HIS A 278 -8.96 -24.24 -14.70
N LEU A 279 -7.76 -24.20 -14.13
CA LEU A 279 -7.49 -24.74 -12.80
C LEU A 279 -8.13 -23.87 -11.69
N PRO A 280 -8.65 -24.50 -10.61
CA PRO A 280 -9.15 -23.75 -9.47
C PRO A 280 -8.01 -22.99 -8.79
N GLY A 281 -8.28 -21.74 -8.39
CA GLY A 281 -7.27 -20.86 -7.80
C GLY A 281 -6.29 -20.24 -8.80
N TRP A 282 -6.51 -20.42 -10.11
CA TRP A 282 -5.70 -19.73 -11.13
C TRP A 282 -5.78 -18.21 -10.99
N ASN A 283 -4.62 -17.57 -11.03
CA ASN A 283 -4.49 -16.11 -10.98
C ASN A 283 -3.22 -15.64 -11.72
N VAL A 284 -3.13 -14.34 -11.98
CA VAL A 284 -1.92 -13.68 -12.47
C VAL A 284 -1.41 -12.71 -11.42
N ILE A 285 -0.12 -12.78 -11.12
CA ILE A 285 0.55 -11.88 -10.20
C ILE A 285 1.70 -11.19 -10.92
N SER A 286 1.87 -9.89 -10.67
CA SER A 286 3.05 -9.16 -11.10
C SER A 286 3.85 -8.60 -9.93
N LEU A 287 5.15 -8.50 -10.12
CA LEU A 287 6.06 -7.85 -9.18
C LEU A 287 7.10 -7.03 -9.93
N ILE A 288 7.70 -6.06 -9.26
CA ILE A 288 8.80 -5.27 -9.77
C ILE A 288 10.09 -5.77 -9.13
N SER A 289 11.03 -6.20 -9.95
CA SER A 289 12.39 -6.47 -9.55
C SER A 289 13.21 -5.19 -9.68
N LYS A 290 13.95 -4.83 -8.62
CA LYS A 290 14.88 -3.70 -8.62
C LYS A 290 16.28 -4.21 -8.26
N SER A 291 17.29 -3.74 -8.97
CA SER A 291 18.71 -3.96 -8.68
C SER A 291 19.48 -2.65 -8.62
N ASN A 292 20.65 -2.70 -7.97
CA ASN A 292 21.53 -1.57 -7.72
C ASN A 292 20.82 -0.41 -7.00
N ASP A 293 19.98 -0.75 -6.02
CA ASP A 293 19.22 0.21 -5.21
C ASP A 293 19.04 -0.29 -3.77
N ASP A 294 19.19 0.59 -2.78
CA ASP A 294 19.00 0.21 -1.36
C ASP A 294 17.52 0.29 -0.97
N ILE A 295 16.82 -0.80 -1.26
CA ILE A 295 15.37 -0.92 -1.09
C ILE A 295 14.96 -1.02 0.38
N ARG A 296 15.91 -1.23 1.31
CA ARG A 296 15.62 -1.30 2.75
C ARG A 296 15.08 0.02 3.29
N GLN A 297 15.52 1.15 2.72
CA GLN A 297 14.95 2.45 3.06
C GLN A 297 13.48 2.56 2.61
N GLU A 298 13.14 1.99 1.45
CA GLU A 298 11.77 1.96 0.95
C GLU A 298 10.89 1.02 1.81
N VAL A 299 11.41 -0.11 2.27
CA VAL A 299 10.74 -0.99 3.27
C VAL A 299 10.42 -0.20 4.54
N PHE A 300 11.38 0.58 5.05
CA PHE A 300 11.18 1.41 6.23
C PHE A 300 10.13 2.51 5.98
N ALA A 301 10.11 3.11 4.80
CA ALA A 301 9.04 4.04 4.42
C ALA A 301 7.66 3.38 4.45
N MET A 302 7.53 2.14 3.96
CA MET A 302 6.26 1.39 4.01
C MET A 302 5.79 1.11 5.44
N GLN A 303 6.72 0.83 6.37
CA GLN A 303 6.38 0.68 7.79
C GLN A 303 5.83 1.99 8.38
N LEU A 304 6.44 3.13 8.06
CA LEU A 304 5.98 4.44 8.53
C LEU A 304 4.62 4.81 7.92
N ILE A 305 4.41 4.56 6.62
CA ILE A 305 3.14 4.81 5.93
C ILE A 305 2.03 3.93 6.51
N THR A 306 2.30 2.64 6.76
CA THR A 306 1.38 1.74 7.45
C THR A 306 1.03 2.26 8.85
N THR A 307 2.03 2.76 9.58
CA THR A 307 1.79 3.37 10.91
C THR A 307 0.88 4.59 10.83
N PHE A 308 1.09 5.49 9.85
CA PHE A 308 0.20 6.64 9.65
C PHE A 308 -1.22 6.21 9.24
N GLN A 309 -1.35 5.21 8.37
CA GLN A 309 -2.66 4.67 8.00
C GLN A 309 -3.43 4.17 9.23
N ASN A 310 -2.74 3.46 10.13
CA ASN A 310 -3.34 2.99 11.38
C ASN A 310 -3.72 4.16 12.30
N ILE A 311 -2.86 5.16 12.47
CA ILE A 311 -3.16 6.36 13.27
C ILE A 311 -4.43 7.07 12.77
N PHE A 312 -4.55 7.26 11.45
CA PHE A 312 -5.71 7.92 10.87
C PHE A 312 -6.98 7.09 11.04
N HIS A 313 -6.88 5.78 10.84
CA HIS A 313 -7.98 4.86 10.99
C HIS A 313 -8.49 4.77 12.43
N GLU A 314 -7.58 4.62 13.40
CA GLU A 314 -7.89 4.64 14.84
C GLU A 314 -8.49 5.98 15.29
N SER A 315 -8.16 7.07 14.59
CA SER A 315 -8.72 8.42 14.84
C SER A 315 -10.03 8.67 14.09
N GLY A 316 -10.61 7.68 13.41
CA GLY A 316 -11.87 7.81 12.67
C GLY A 316 -11.78 8.69 11.42
N LEU A 317 -10.58 9.04 10.95
CA LEU A 317 -10.40 9.94 9.81
C LEU A 317 -10.48 9.15 8.49
N PRO A 318 -11.17 9.68 7.46
CA PRO A 318 -11.24 9.05 6.15
C PRO A 318 -9.97 9.30 5.32
N LEU A 319 -8.79 9.37 5.97
CA LEU A 319 -7.52 9.56 5.28
C LEU A 319 -7.01 8.22 4.74
N TRP A 320 -6.52 8.25 3.50
CA TRP A 320 -6.17 7.03 2.77
C TRP A 320 -4.74 7.06 2.26
N LEU A 321 -3.98 6.04 2.61
CA LEU A 321 -2.62 5.75 2.14
C LEU A 321 -2.60 4.32 1.62
N ARG A 322 -1.77 4.06 0.62
CA ARG A 322 -1.54 2.72 0.10
C ARG A 322 -0.10 2.28 0.34
N PRO A 323 0.18 1.56 1.44
CA PRO A 323 1.39 0.77 1.56
C PRO A 323 1.39 -0.34 0.50
N TYR A 324 2.56 -0.60 -0.09
CA TYR A 324 2.79 -1.74 -0.96
C TYR A 324 3.89 -2.61 -0.38
N ARG A 325 3.90 -3.89 -0.75
CA ARG A 325 4.80 -4.87 -0.14
C ARG A 325 6.15 -4.85 -0.82
N ILE A 326 7.18 -5.03 0.00
CA ILE A 326 8.56 -5.02 -0.44
C ILE A 326 9.32 -6.08 0.33
N VAL A 327 10.09 -6.90 -0.39
CA VAL A 327 11.07 -7.81 0.20
C VAL A 327 12.45 -7.44 -0.30
N SER A 328 13.30 -7.01 0.65
CA SER A 328 14.72 -6.80 0.39
C SER A 328 15.41 -8.17 0.29
N THR A 329 15.97 -8.48 -0.86
CA THR A 329 16.65 -9.76 -1.12
C THR A 329 18.16 -9.67 -0.90
N GLY A 330 18.69 -8.46 -0.85
CA GLY A 330 20.09 -8.17 -0.59
C GLY A 330 20.29 -6.71 -0.18
N ARG A 331 21.56 -6.25 -0.18
CA ARG A 331 21.90 -4.85 0.14
C ARG A 331 21.47 -3.86 -0.96
N THR A 332 21.43 -4.32 -2.20
CA THR A 332 21.19 -3.49 -3.38
C THR A 332 20.13 -4.09 -4.31
N SER A 333 19.34 -5.04 -3.81
CA SER A 333 18.32 -5.73 -4.59
C SER A 333 17.09 -6.07 -3.76
N GLY A 334 15.95 -6.15 -4.44
CA GLY A 334 14.68 -6.43 -3.81
C GLY A 334 13.55 -6.56 -4.82
N LEU A 335 12.45 -7.08 -4.31
CA LEU A 335 11.21 -7.32 -5.05
C LEU A 335 10.11 -6.48 -4.42
N LEU A 336 9.32 -5.84 -5.27
CA LEU A 336 8.25 -4.94 -4.87
C LEU A 336 6.93 -5.43 -5.47
N GLU A 337 5.84 -5.26 -4.73
CA GLU A 337 4.49 -5.41 -5.24
C GLU A 337 4.21 -4.36 -6.32
N THR A 338 3.50 -4.78 -7.36
CA THR A 338 3.07 -3.87 -8.42
C THR A 338 1.73 -3.25 -8.04
N ILE A 339 1.57 -1.95 -8.27
CA ILE A 339 0.26 -1.29 -8.25
C ILE A 339 -0.35 -1.46 -9.64
N THR A 340 -1.22 -2.44 -9.80
CA THR A 340 -1.73 -2.90 -11.11
C THR A 340 -2.90 -2.08 -11.65
N ASP A 341 -3.54 -1.30 -10.78
CA ASP A 341 -4.75 -0.52 -11.00
C ASP A 341 -4.48 0.98 -11.02
N ALA A 342 -3.23 1.41 -11.29
CA ALA A 342 -2.87 2.82 -11.32
C ALA A 342 -1.90 3.19 -12.44
N GLN A 343 -1.96 4.44 -12.86
CA GLN A 343 -1.07 5.04 -13.86
C GLN A 343 -0.37 6.27 -13.27
N SER A 344 0.92 6.48 -13.57
CA SER A 344 1.61 7.72 -13.17
C SER A 344 0.94 8.94 -13.80
N LEU A 345 0.91 10.06 -13.08
CA LEU A 345 0.40 11.32 -13.62
C LEU A 345 1.22 11.77 -14.85
N ASP A 346 2.51 11.44 -14.91
CA ASP A 346 3.35 11.64 -16.08
C ASP A 346 2.85 10.84 -17.30
N GLY A 347 2.60 9.54 -17.12
CA GLY A 347 2.07 8.67 -18.16
C GLY A 347 0.71 9.16 -18.66
N LEU A 348 -0.16 9.58 -17.75
CA LEU A 348 -1.46 10.16 -18.07
C LEU A 348 -1.33 11.44 -18.90
N LYS A 349 -0.41 12.34 -18.52
CA LYS A 349 -0.17 13.63 -19.18
C LYS A 349 0.46 13.52 -20.57
N LYS A 350 1.22 12.46 -20.83
CA LYS A 350 1.88 12.20 -22.13
C LYS A 350 0.92 11.72 -23.21
N ARG A 351 -0.32 11.39 -22.86
CA ARG A 351 -1.33 10.97 -23.83
C ARG A 351 -1.77 12.14 -24.70
N GLY A 352 -2.02 11.86 -25.98
CA GLY A 352 -2.44 12.88 -26.95
C GLY A 352 -3.82 13.50 -26.64
N ASP A 353 -4.67 12.79 -25.89
CA ASP A 353 -6.03 13.20 -25.53
C ASP A 353 -6.13 13.84 -24.13
N TYR A 354 -4.99 14.17 -23.51
CA TYR A 354 -4.96 14.76 -22.17
C TYR A 354 -5.38 16.24 -22.20
N ALA A 355 -6.57 16.52 -21.65
CA ALA A 355 -7.14 17.87 -21.56
C ALA A 355 -7.05 18.47 -20.13
N GLY A 356 -6.21 17.88 -19.27
CA GLY A 356 -6.08 18.25 -17.86
C GLY A 356 -6.72 17.23 -16.91
N LEU A 357 -6.27 17.24 -15.65
CA LEU A 357 -6.65 16.21 -14.68
C LEU A 357 -8.16 16.19 -14.38
N ARG A 358 -8.81 17.36 -14.32
CA ARG A 358 -10.27 17.46 -14.11
C ARG A 358 -11.06 16.86 -15.27
N ALA A 359 -10.68 17.18 -16.51
CA ALA A 359 -11.31 16.63 -17.71
C ALA A 359 -11.11 15.11 -17.80
N HIS A 360 -9.95 14.61 -17.34
CA HIS A 360 -9.74 13.17 -17.20
C HIS A 360 -10.73 12.55 -16.20
N PHE A 361 -10.92 13.13 -15.01
CA PHE A 361 -11.91 12.62 -14.07
C PHE A 361 -13.34 12.63 -14.67
N GLU A 362 -13.72 13.69 -15.37
CA GLU A 362 -15.05 13.80 -15.99
C GLU A 362 -15.26 12.74 -17.07
N ARG A 363 -14.23 12.47 -17.87
CA ARG A 363 -14.23 11.42 -18.90
C ARG A 363 -14.27 10.01 -18.29
N THR A 364 -13.48 9.76 -17.24
CA THR A 364 -13.32 8.43 -16.65
C THR A 364 -14.54 8.01 -15.84
N TYR A 365 -15.08 8.91 -15.02
CA TYR A 365 -16.05 8.56 -13.99
C TYR A 365 -17.50 8.91 -14.35
N ASP A 366 -17.71 9.61 -15.46
CA ASP A 366 -19.02 10.14 -15.90
C ASP A 366 -19.65 11.10 -14.86
N VAL A 367 -20.42 12.09 -15.29
CA VAL A 367 -20.86 13.21 -14.44
C VAL A 367 -21.99 12.76 -13.50
N GLY A 368 -21.65 12.03 -12.44
CA GLY A 368 -22.60 11.45 -11.48
C GLY A 368 -21.94 11.02 -10.17
N ASP A 369 -22.50 9.99 -9.53
CA ASP A 369 -22.04 9.56 -8.20
C ASP A 369 -20.65 8.91 -8.22
N ALA A 370 -20.29 8.24 -9.32
CA ALA A 370 -18.95 7.69 -9.52
C ALA A 370 -17.89 8.81 -9.55
N PHE A 371 -18.17 9.93 -10.20
CA PHE A 371 -17.30 11.10 -10.20
C PHE A 371 -17.14 11.70 -8.79
N LYS A 372 -18.23 11.88 -8.06
CA LYS A 372 -18.18 12.37 -6.67
C LYS A 372 -17.39 11.41 -5.77
N LYS A 373 -17.58 10.10 -5.92
CA LYS A 373 -16.81 9.07 -5.19
C LYS A 373 -15.32 9.19 -5.52
N ALA A 374 -14.95 9.27 -6.80
CA ALA A 374 -13.57 9.41 -7.22
C ALA A 374 -12.93 10.72 -6.71
N GLN A 375 -13.68 11.84 -6.72
CA GLN A 375 -13.21 13.09 -6.12
C GLN A 375 -12.98 12.98 -4.61
N ARG A 376 -13.83 12.24 -3.88
CA ARG A 376 -13.65 12.00 -2.43
C ARG A 376 -12.42 11.13 -2.19
N ASN A 377 -12.24 10.07 -2.97
CA ASN A 377 -11.04 9.23 -2.94
C ASN A 377 -9.76 10.04 -3.21
N PHE A 378 -9.81 10.92 -4.21
CA PHE A 378 -8.73 11.85 -4.52
C PHE A 378 -8.44 12.81 -3.37
N LEU A 379 -9.49 13.40 -2.78
CA LEU A 379 -9.40 14.28 -1.60
C LEU A 379 -8.72 13.58 -0.41
N HIS A 380 -9.21 12.39 -0.05
CA HIS A 380 -8.73 11.60 1.09
C HIS A 380 -7.26 11.23 0.95
N SER A 381 -6.88 10.74 -0.24
CA SER A 381 -5.49 10.36 -0.53
C SER A 381 -4.56 11.57 -0.62
N LEU A 382 -4.99 12.66 -1.27
CA LEU A 382 -4.22 13.90 -1.36
C LEU A 382 -3.95 14.48 0.04
N ALA A 383 -4.95 14.53 0.92
CA ALA A 383 -4.80 15.00 2.28
C ALA A 383 -3.82 14.13 3.08
N ALA A 384 -3.97 12.81 3.01
CA ALA A 384 -3.13 11.86 3.75
C ALA A 384 -1.65 11.96 3.34
N TYR A 385 -1.37 11.88 2.03
CA TYR A 385 -0.01 12.01 1.52
C TYR A 385 0.58 13.41 1.77
N SER A 386 -0.23 14.47 1.84
CA SER A 386 0.25 15.81 2.20
C SER A 386 0.79 15.86 3.63
N VAL A 387 0.08 15.25 4.59
CA VAL A 387 0.53 15.14 5.99
C VAL A 387 1.82 14.32 6.08
N VAL A 388 1.83 13.14 5.45
CA VAL A 388 2.99 12.22 5.50
C VAL A 388 4.22 12.82 4.82
N CYS A 389 4.08 13.45 3.65
CA CYS A 389 5.19 14.10 2.96
C CYS A 389 5.82 15.22 3.80
N TYR A 390 4.98 16.01 4.49
CA TYR A 390 5.47 17.05 5.39
C TYR A 390 6.23 16.47 6.59
N LEU A 391 5.64 15.51 7.31
CA LEU A 391 6.22 14.94 8.53
C LEU A 391 7.52 14.17 8.24
N LEU A 392 7.51 13.35 7.19
CA LEU A 392 8.65 12.53 6.80
C LEU A 392 9.64 13.25 5.89
N GLN A 393 9.34 14.49 5.46
CA GLN A 393 10.16 15.23 4.49
C GLN A 393 10.47 14.40 3.25
N ILE A 394 9.43 13.79 2.67
CA ILE A 394 9.57 13.02 1.42
C ILE A 394 9.84 14.01 0.29
N LYS A 395 10.93 13.79 -0.43
CA LYS A 395 11.39 14.61 -1.56
C LYS A 395 11.18 13.87 -2.88
N ASP A 396 11.62 14.48 -3.97
CA ASP A 396 11.53 13.92 -5.32
C ASP A 396 10.06 13.62 -5.71
N ARG A 397 9.16 14.57 -5.38
CA ARG A 397 7.73 14.45 -5.68
C ARG A 397 7.41 15.10 -7.02
N HIS A 398 7.62 14.34 -8.09
CA HIS A 398 7.23 14.69 -9.46
C HIS A 398 6.09 13.79 -9.98
N ASN A 399 5.51 14.13 -11.13
CA ASN A 399 4.36 13.40 -11.69
C ASN A 399 4.67 11.94 -12.08
N GLY A 400 5.93 11.57 -12.26
CA GLY A 400 6.35 10.17 -12.38
C GLY A 400 6.23 9.33 -11.10
N ASN A 401 6.30 9.97 -9.91
CA ASN A 401 6.28 9.30 -8.59
C ASN A 401 4.91 9.42 -7.89
N ILE A 402 3.92 9.96 -8.60
CA ILE A 402 2.54 10.09 -8.12
C ILE A 402 1.67 9.39 -9.15
N MET A 403 1.01 8.33 -8.71
CA MET A 403 0.08 7.54 -9.52
C MET A 403 -1.36 7.93 -9.19
N LEU A 404 -2.24 7.77 -10.16
CA LEU A 404 -3.69 7.85 -10.01
C LEU A 404 -4.26 6.46 -10.24
N ASP A 405 -4.96 5.92 -9.24
CA ASP A 405 -5.63 4.63 -9.37
C ASP A 405 -6.99 4.74 -10.06
N THR A 406 -7.53 3.60 -10.47
CA THR A 406 -8.83 3.51 -11.15
C THR A 406 -10.00 3.97 -10.27
N GLU A 407 -9.87 4.02 -8.94
CA GLU A 407 -10.89 4.53 -8.02
C GLU A 407 -10.76 6.04 -7.73
N GLY A 408 -9.72 6.69 -8.25
CA GLY A 408 -9.49 8.12 -8.11
C GLY A 408 -8.53 8.51 -6.99
N HIS A 409 -7.89 7.56 -6.29
CA HIS A 409 -6.88 7.89 -5.27
C HIS A 409 -5.54 8.25 -5.90
N LEU A 410 -4.82 9.13 -5.23
CA LEU A 410 -3.39 9.31 -5.45
C LEU A 410 -2.60 8.26 -4.68
N VAL A 411 -1.60 7.67 -5.32
CA VAL A 411 -0.64 6.75 -4.70
C VAL A 411 0.77 7.25 -4.95
N HIS A 412 1.48 7.61 -3.89
CA HIS A 412 2.89 7.99 -4.02
C HIS A 412 3.77 6.74 -4.02
N ILE A 413 4.79 6.74 -4.88
CA ILE A 413 5.78 5.66 -5.00
C ILE A 413 7.20 6.20 -4.91
N ASP A 414 8.18 5.31 -4.78
CA ASP A 414 9.61 5.63 -4.73
C ASP A 414 9.97 6.57 -3.58
N PHE A 415 10.09 6.04 -2.36
CA PHE A 415 10.40 6.80 -1.15
C PHE A 415 11.91 6.88 -0.87
N GLY A 416 12.75 6.80 -1.90
CA GLY A 416 14.21 6.83 -1.80
C GLY A 416 14.80 8.12 -1.21
N PHE A 417 14.03 9.21 -1.13
CA PHE A 417 14.44 10.47 -0.52
C PHE A 417 13.48 10.89 0.59
N MET A 418 13.82 10.58 1.84
CA MET A 418 13.03 10.96 3.01
C MET A 418 13.92 11.36 4.20
N LEU A 419 13.31 11.94 5.24
CA LEU A 419 13.95 12.35 6.50
C LEU A 419 15.16 13.28 6.30
N GLY A 420 15.10 14.13 5.29
CA GLY A 420 16.10 15.17 5.02
C GLY A 420 17.18 14.78 4.02
N ILE A 421 17.14 13.59 3.41
CA ILE A 421 17.83 13.42 2.11
C ILE A 421 17.01 14.14 1.05
N ALA A 422 17.71 14.78 0.12
CA ALA A 422 17.11 15.27 -1.09
C ALA A 422 18.01 14.96 -2.30
N PRO A 423 17.41 14.81 -3.50
CA PRO A 423 18.19 14.67 -4.73
C PRO A 423 19.07 15.91 -4.91
N GLY A 424 20.38 15.72 -5.07
CA GLY A 424 21.38 16.81 -5.15
C GLY A 424 21.94 17.30 -3.80
N GLY A 425 21.63 16.62 -2.68
CA GLY A 425 22.19 16.95 -1.36
C GLY A 425 21.74 18.31 -0.84
N ASN A 426 22.67 19.10 -0.30
CA ASN A 426 22.39 20.41 0.31
C ASN A 426 21.89 21.49 -0.69
N TRP A 427 22.00 21.22 -2.00
CA TRP A 427 21.52 22.10 -3.08
C TRP A 427 20.06 21.84 -3.47
N SER A 428 19.36 20.97 -2.75
CA SER A 428 17.96 20.69 -3.07
C SER A 428 17.09 21.93 -3.03
N PHE A 429 16.48 22.21 -4.18
CA PHE A 429 15.60 23.34 -4.40
C PHE A 429 14.18 23.11 -3.82
N GLU A 430 13.86 21.91 -3.34
CA GLU A 430 12.49 21.53 -2.92
C GLU A 430 12.16 21.98 -1.48
N THR A 431 11.73 23.24 -1.37
CA THR A 431 11.34 23.90 -0.10
C THR A 431 9.85 23.76 0.24
N ALA A 432 9.03 23.28 -0.71
CA ALA A 432 7.60 23.08 -0.47
C ALA A 432 7.37 21.96 0.56
N PRO A 433 6.41 22.13 1.50
CA PRO A 433 6.03 21.07 2.44
C PRO A 433 5.57 19.78 1.75
N PHE A 434 4.83 19.90 0.65
CA PHE A 434 4.36 18.81 -0.20
C PHE A 434 3.93 19.35 -1.58
N LYS A 435 3.74 18.47 -2.56
CA LYS A 435 3.30 18.85 -3.92
C LYS A 435 1.79 19.14 -3.92
N LEU A 436 1.40 20.36 -4.28
CA LEU A 436 0.00 20.74 -4.49
C LEU A 436 -0.14 21.60 -5.75
N THR A 437 -0.52 20.97 -6.86
CA THR A 437 -0.58 21.63 -8.18
C THR A 437 -1.92 22.33 -8.40
N LYS A 438 -1.98 23.22 -9.40
CA LYS A 438 -3.24 23.86 -9.80
C LYS A 438 -4.25 22.80 -10.25
N GLU A 439 -3.82 21.79 -11.00
CA GLU A 439 -4.71 20.73 -11.52
C GLU A 439 -5.33 19.90 -10.40
N MET A 440 -4.54 19.53 -9.37
CA MET A 440 -5.06 18.84 -8.18
C MET A 440 -6.16 19.66 -7.50
N VAL A 441 -5.97 20.97 -7.37
CA VAL A 441 -6.98 21.87 -6.78
C VAL A 441 -8.21 22.03 -7.68
N VAL A 442 -8.05 22.00 -9.00
CA VAL A 442 -9.18 22.05 -9.94
C VAL A 442 -10.00 20.76 -9.91
N VAL A 443 -9.39 19.59 -9.68
CA VAL A 443 -10.13 18.34 -9.42
C VAL A 443 -11.07 18.51 -8.23
N LEU A 444 -10.63 19.19 -7.17
CA LEU A 444 -11.45 19.50 -6.00
C LEU A 444 -12.47 20.63 -6.25
N GLY A 445 -12.54 21.24 -7.43
CA GLY A 445 -13.46 22.33 -7.75
C GLY A 445 -12.90 23.73 -7.48
N GLY A 446 -11.60 23.86 -7.20
CA GLY A 446 -10.93 25.15 -6.99
C GLY A 446 -10.78 25.53 -5.51
N VAL A 447 -10.03 26.59 -5.24
CA VAL A 447 -9.71 27.06 -3.87
C VAL A 447 -10.92 27.51 -3.06
N SER A 448 -12.00 27.90 -3.75
CA SER A 448 -13.24 28.38 -3.11
C SER A 448 -14.29 27.27 -2.90
N SER A 449 -13.96 26.03 -3.26
CA SER A 449 -14.90 24.91 -3.26
C SER A 449 -15.11 24.30 -1.87
N PRO A 450 -16.23 23.59 -1.63
CA PRO A 450 -16.44 22.84 -0.39
C PRO A 450 -15.35 21.80 -0.16
N LEU A 451 -15.03 21.04 -1.22
CA LEU A 451 -14.06 19.94 -1.16
C LEU A 451 -12.65 20.44 -0.86
N PHE A 452 -12.28 21.63 -1.33
CA PHE A 452 -11.00 22.22 -0.93
C PHE A 452 -10.99 22.61 0.56
N GLY A 453 -12.15 22.94 1.13
CA GLY A 453 -12.27 23.21 2.57
C GLY A 453 -12.12 21.98 3.39
N GLU A 454 -12.79 20.91 2.96
CA GLU A 454 -12.64 19.58 3.51
C GLU A 454 -11.18 19.11 3.40
N PHE A 455 -10.47 19.41 2.30
CA PHE A 455 -9.02 19.14 2.19
C PHE A 455 -8.22 19.85 3.28
N VAL A 456 -8.45 21.15 3.50
CA VAL A 456 -7.75 21.92 4.55
C VAL A 456 -8.05 21.33 5.94
N GLN A 457 -9.31 20.99 6.20
CA GLN A 457 -9.75 20.38 7.47
C GLN A 457 -9.10 19.01 7.69
N LEU A 458 -9.13 18.13 6.69
CA LEU A 458 -8.57 16.78 6.76
C LEU A 458 -7.04 16.80 6.94
N VAL A 459 -6.32 17.73 6.30
CA VAL A 459 -4.87 17.89 6.55
C VAL A 459 -4.61 18.34 7.99
N ALA A 460 -5.45 19.23 8.54
CA ALA A 460 -5.32 19.69 9.92
C ALA A 460 -5.64 18.58 10.93
N LEU A 461 -6.74 17.87 10.73
CA LEU A 461 -7.13 16.73 11.56
C LEU A 461 -6.11 15.59 11.48
N GLY A 462 -5.61 15.27 10.28
CA GLY A 462 -4.55 14.29 10.09
C GLY A 462 -3.27 14.67 10.83
N LEU A 463 -2.86 15.94 10.79
CA LEU A 463 -1.69 16.40 11.55
C LEU A 463 -1.93 16.35 13.07
N LEU A 464 -3.13 16.70 13.55
CA LEU A 464 -3.50 16.60 14.97
C LEU A 464 -3.52 15.14 15.45
N ALA A 465 -4.04 14.22 14.65
CA ALA A 465 -4.02 12.79 14.94
C ALA A 465 -2.58 12.27 15.02
N ALA A 466 -1.75 12.64 14.04
CA ALA A 466 -0.31 12.32 14.04
C ALA A 466 0.43 12.95 15.24
N GLN A 467 0.09 14.19 15.63
CA GLN A 467 0.65 14.87 16.80
C GLN A 467 0.35 14.12 18.09
N ARG A 468 -0.89 13.65 18.28
CA ARG A 468 -1.31 12.90 19.48
C ARG A 468 -0.60 11.55 19.60
N GLN A 469 -0.29 10.92 18.47
CA GLN A 469 0.33 9.59 18.43
C GLN A 469 1.79 9.64 17.95
N SER A 470 2.48 10.77 18.13
CA SER A 470 3.82 10.99 17.57
C SER A 470 4.85 9.97 18.03
N ASP A 471 4.73 9.48 19.25
CA ASP A 471 5.71 8.57 19.86
C ASP A 471 5.84 7.26 19.10
N ARG A 472 4.74 6.75 18.50
CA ARG A 472 4.77 5.55 17.64
C ARG A 472 5.72 5.74 16.46
N VAL A 473 5.60 6.89 15.77
CA VAL A 473 6.39 7.19 14.57
C VAL A 473 7.82 7.56 14.95
N VAL A 474 8.00 8.37 15.99
CA VAL A 474 9.33 8.80 16.46
C VAL A 474 10.14 7.61 16.95
N ALA A 475 9.54 6.68 17.70
CA ALA A 475 10.22 5.47 18.17
C ALA A 475 10.68 4.57 17.02
N LEU A 476 9.85 4.37 15.98
CA LEU A 476 10.24 3.61 14.79
C LEU A 476 11.45 4.25 14.08
N VAL A 477 11.46 5.57 13.95
CA VAL A 477 12.60 6.31 13.38
C VAL A 477 13.83 6.19 14.26
N GLU A 478 13.69 6.37 15.57
CA GLU A 478 14.80 6.28 16.53
C GLU A 478 15.46 4.90 16.53
N ILE A 479 14.67 3.83 16.55
CA ILE A 479 15.16 2.45 16.45
C ILE A 479 15.90 2.23 15.12
N MET A 480 15.31 2.67 14.00
CA MET A 480 15.90 2.46 12.67
C MET A 480 17.16 3.31 12.43
N MET A 481 17.32 4.43 13.13
CA MET A 481 18.49 5.30 13.05
C MET A 481 19.73 4.70 13.71
N HIS A 482 19.55 3.90 14.76
CA HIS A 482 20.65 3.35 15.55
C HIS A 482 21.57 2.45 14.70
N ASN A 483 22.82 2.89 14.50
CA ASN A 483 23.84 2.21 13.66
C ASN A 483 23.36 1.86 12.24
N SER A 484 22.49 2.70 11.67
CA SER A 484 21.91 2.44 10.36
C SER A 484 22.89 2.69 9.22
N THR A 485 22.81 1.83 8.20
CA THR A 485 23.51 2.02 6.92
C THR A 485 22.65 2.70 5.87
N PHE A 486 21.43 3.12 6.23
CA PHE A 486 20.53 3.75 5.26
C PHE A 486 21.03 5.13 4.86
N PRO A 487 20.91 5.50 3.57
CA PRO A 487 21.28 6.82 3.09
C PRO A 487 20.66 7.97 3.91
N CYS A 488 19.47 7.78 4.50
CA CYS A 488 18.79 8.80 5.29
C CYS A 488 19.43 9.11 6.64
N PHE A 489 20.28 8.20 7.13
CA PHE A 489 20.84 8.25 8.49
C PHE A 489 22.38 8.25 8.49
N GLN A 490 23.01 7.92 7.36
CA GLN A 490 24.47 7.84 7.28
C GLN A 490 25.13 9.21 7.53
N GLY A 491 26.02 9.27 8.52
CA GLY A 491 26.76 10.48 8.88
C GLY A 491 25.90 11.59 9.52
N ARG A 492 24.73 11.23 10.06
CA ARG A 492 23.75 12.17 10.62
C ARG A 492 23.77 12.14 12.16
N ASP A 493 23.48 13.29 12.76
CA ASP A 493 23.33 13.47 14.21
C ASP A 493 21.92 13.02 14.62
N VAL A 494 21.83 11.84 15.26
CA VAL A 494 20.57 11.18 15.61
C VAL A 494 19.70 12.08 16.48
N SER A 495 20.26 12.63 17.56
CA SER A 495 19.55 13.49 18.50
C SER A 495 19.00 14.74 17.81
N ARG A 496 19.80 15.39 16.96
CA ARG A 496 19.38 16.59 16.23
C ARG A 496 18.26 16.28 15.24
N ASP A 497 18.35 15.18 14.50
CA ASP A 497 17.38 14.86 13.47
C ASP A 497 16.07 14.32 14.03
N LEU A 498 16.11 13.57 15.13
CA LEU A 498 14.92 13.24 15.91
C LEU A 498 14.27 14.50 16.47
N GLN A 499 15.05 15.47 16.96
CA GLN A 499 14.50 16.75 17.41
C GLN A 499 13.82 17.50 16.25
N LYS A 500 14.42 17.53 15.06
CA LYS A 500 13.77 18.12 13.87
C LYS A 500 12.48 17.38 13.51
N LEU A 501 12.45 16.05 13.63
CA LEU A 501 11.22 15.27 13.42
C LEU A 501 10.15 15.63 14.45
N ARG A 502 10.47 15.61 15.74
CA ARG A 502 9.57 16.02 16.83
C ARG A 502 9.03 17.44 16.62
N ASN A 503 9.88 18.38 16.19
CA ASN A 503 9.47 19.75 15.89
C ASN A 503 8.42 19.80 14.76
N ARG A 504 8.47 18.90 13.76
CA ARG A 504 7.48 18.85 12.67
C ARG A 504 6.12 18.34 13.10
N PHE A 505 6.06 17.52 14.15
CA PHE A 505 4.78 17.13 14.79
C PHE A 505 4.11 18.27 15.56
N LEU A 506 4.81 19.40 15.77
CA LEU A 506 4.29 20.56 16.47
C LEU A 506 3.82 20.26 17.91
N LEU A 507 4.47 19.33 18.62
CA LEU A 507 4.03 18.79 19.92
C LEU A 507 3.64 19.86 20.96
N GLN A 508 4.31 21.02 20.95
CA GLN A 508 4.08 22.13 21.89
C GLN A 508 2.99 23.12 21.44
N CYS A 509 2.35 22.89 20.29
CA CYS A 509 1.33 23.77 19.72
C CYS A 509 -0.08 23.32 20.15
N SER A 510 -0.91 24.29 20.52
CA SER A 510 -2.36 24.10 20.66
C SER A 510 -3.02 23.84 19.30
N THR A 511 -4.25 23.30 19.32
CA THR A 511 -5.07 23.08 18.11
C THR A 511 -5.09 24.31 17.20
N GLU A 512 -5.34 25.51 17.74
CA GLU A 512 -5.36 26.75 16.97
C GLU A 512 -4.00 27.05 16.29
N LYS A 513 -2.88 26.86 17.00
CA LYS A 513 -1.54 27.09 16.43
C LYS A 513 -1.24 26.06 15.33
N THR A 514 -1.61 24.80 15.55
CA THR A 514 -1.44 23.72 14.56
C THR A 514 -2.27 23.98 13.30
N VAL A 515 -3.54 24.37 13.43
CA VAL A 515 -4.40 24.73 12.29
C VAL A 515 -3.82 25.93 11.51
N LYS A 516 -3.34 26.97 12.20
CA LYS A 516 -2.67 28.11 11.56
C LYS A 516 -1.43 27.69 10.78
N ALA A 517 -0.62 26.79 11.34
CA ALA A 517 0.55 26.24 10.67
C ALA A 517 0.16 25.46 9.41
N VAL A 518 -0.90 24.65 9.46
CA VAL A 518 -1.43 23.87 8.32
C VAL A 518 -1.89 24.78 7.19
N VAL A 519 -2.69 25.81 7.49
CA VAL A 519 -3.14 26.78 6.46
C VAL A 519 -1.94 27.47 5.80
N LYS A 520 -0.92 27.84 6.59
CA LYS A 520 0.33 28.40 6.06
C LYS A 520 1.06 27.39 5.16
N MET A 521 1.16 26.13 5.56
CA MET A 521 1.80 25.08 4.76
C MET A 521 1.09 24.89 3.41
N ILE A 522 -0.24 24.78 3.41
CA ILE A 522 -1.04 24.65 2.18
C ILE A 522 -0.81 25.84 1.24
N ARG A 523 -0.78 27.07 1.78
CA ARG A 523 -0.51 28.29 1.01
C ARG A 523 0.89 28.26 0.37
N VAL A 524 1.90 27.79 1.09
CA VAL A 524 3.27 27.67 0.57
C VAL A 524 3.40 26.55 -0.46
N SER A 525 2.69 25.42 -0.27
CA SER A 525 2.67 24.31 -1.22
C SER A 525 1.94 24.67 -2.52
N TYR A 526 0.84 25.42 -2.44
CA TYR A 526 0.02 25.77 -3.61
C TYR A 526 0.78 26.66 -4.61
N LYS A 527 0.91 26.18 -5.85
CA LYS A 527 1.61 26.88 -6.94
C LYS A 527 3.06 27.26 -6.61
N ASN A 528 3.74 26.48 -5.77
CA ASN A 528 5.11 26.76 -5.37
C ASN A 528 6.06 26.85 -6.58
N LYS A 529 6.83 27.93 -6.67
CA LYS A 529 7.75 28.20 -7.79
C LYS A 529 8.88 27.17 -7.87
N TRP A 530 9.31 26.64 -6.74
CA TRP A 530 10.38 25.64 -6.67
C TRP A 530 9.92 24.27 -7.14
N THR A 531 8.70 23.87 -6.80
CA THR A 531 8.10 22.64 -7.35
C THR A 531 8.04 22.70 -8.88
N LYS A 532 7.64 23.83 -9.46
CA LYS A 532 7.63 24.01 -10.92
C LYS A 532 9.02 23.92 -11.55
N ARG A 533 10.03 24.52 -10.92
CA ARG A 533 11.43 24.41 -11.37
C ARG A 533 11.94 22.98 -11.30
N TYR A 534 11.57 22.25 -10.25
CA TYR A 534 11.91 20.85 -10.11
C TYR A 534 11.26 19.99 -11.19
N ASP A 535 9.97 20.21 -11.49
CA ASP A 535 9.30 19.51 -12.58
C ASP A 535 9.93 19.84 -13.95
N GLN A 536 10.41 21.08 -14.17
CA GLN A 536 11.18 21.44 -15.37
C GLN A 536 12.52 20.71 -15.44
N PHE A 537 13.25 20.61 -14.32
CA PHE A 537 14.48 19.83 -14.24
C PHE A 537 14.21 18.36 -14.61
N GLN A 538 13.17 17.77 -14.05
CA GLN A 538 12.74 16.39 -14.33
C GLN A 538 12.31 16.19 -15.79
N LYS A 539 11.69 17.20 -16.41
CA LYS A 539 11.40 17.19 -17.85
C LYS A 539 12.67 17.13 -18.69
N ILE A 540 13.68 17.91 -18.33
CA ILE A 540 14.94 18.00 -19.08
C ILE A 540 15.78 16.73 -18.92
N THR A 541 15.88 16.20 -17.70
CA THR A 541 16.78 15.07 -17.39
C THR A 541 16.14 13.71 -17.64
N ASN A 542 14.85 13.56 -17.32
CA ASN A 542 14.15 12.29 -17.30
C ASN A 542 12.92 12.26 -18.24
N GLY A 543 12.63 13.36 -18.94
CA GLY A 543 11.48 13.43 -19.86
C GLY A 543 10.12 13.40 -19.14
N ILE A 544 10.07 13.73 -17.84
CA ILE A 544 8.83 13.71 -17.03
C ILE A 544 8.05 15.01 -17.23
N VAL A 545 6.77 14.91 -17.58
CA VAL A 545 5.91 16.06 -17.89
C VAL A 545 5.41 16.73 -16.59
N PRO A 546 5.57 18.07 -16.46
CA PRO A 546 5.20 18.85 -15.28
C PRO A 546 3.70 18.91 -14.98
#